data_AF-A0A7X8EAW0-F1
#
_entry.id   AF-A0A7X8EAW0-F1
#
_cell.length_a   1.000
_cell.length_b   1.000
_cell.length_c   1.000
_cell.angle_alpha   90.00
_cell.angle_beta   90.00
_cell.angle_gamma   90.00
#
_symmetry.space_group_name_H-M   'P 1'
#
loop_
_entity.id
_entity.type
_entity.pdbx_description
1 polymer ?
#
loop_
_entity_poly.entity_id
_entity_poly.type
_entity_poly.pdbx_seq_one_letter_code
_entity_poly.pdbx_strand_id
1 'polypeptide(L)' 'MKKEYFTPKETMDLMQRQKHDYLNHLQVIYSYLQLGKADRALGYAKEVIEEIKELEVSTYLMGREVD' A
#
# COMPACT_ATOMS: atom_id res chain seq x y z
N MET A 1 -12.39 10.02 -24.25
CA MET A 1 -12.87 8.76 -23.64
C MET A 1 -13.60 9.09 -22.35
N LYS A 2 -14.69 8.41 -22.00
CA LYS A 2 -15.38 8.65 -20.72
C LYS A 2 -14.49 8.11 -19.58
N LYS A 3 -14.23 8.93 -18.55
CA LYS A 3 -13.61 8.44 -17.30
C LYS A 3 -14.58 7.42 -16.69
N GLU A 4 -14.20 6.15 -16.72
CA GLU A 4 -14.96 5.08 -16.08
C GLU A 4 -14.59 5.10 -14.60
N TYR A 5 -15.49 5.67 -13.79
CA TYR A 5 -15.30 5.68 -12.34
C TYR A 5 -15.66 4.31 -11.78
N PHE A 6 -14.90 3.85 -10.78
CA PHE A 6 -15.27 2.67 -10.01
C PHE A 6 -16.66 2.85 -9.40
N THR A 7 -17.46 1.78 -9.43
CA THR A 7 -18.71 1.72 -8.69
C THR A 7 -18.44 1.80 -7.18
N PRO A 8 -19.45 2.17 -6.36
CA PRO A 8 -19.29 2.17 -4.91
C PRO A 8 -18.82 0.82 -4.35
N LYS A 9 -19.25 -0.30 -4.96
CA LYS A 9 -18.83 -1.65 -4.56
C LYS A 9 -17.35 -1.89 -4.85
N GLU A 10 -16.91 -1.59 -6.07
CA GLU A 10 -15.50 -1.75 -6.45
C GLU A 10 -14.58 -0.87 -5.61
N THR A 11 -15.03 0.35 -5.29
CA THR A 11 -14.32 1.27 -4.39
C THR A 11 -14.20 0.66 -2.99
N MET A 12 -15.29 0.10 -2.45
CA MET A 12 -15.29 -0.56 -1.15
C MET A 12 -14.36 -1.78 -1.13
N ASP A 13 -14.40 -2.61 -2.18
CA ASP A 13 -13.55 -3.80 -2.31
C ASP A 13 -12.06 -3.44 -2.44
N LEU A 14 -11.74 -2.31 -3.10
CA LEU A 14 -10.38 -1.78 -3.16
C LEU A 14 -9.92 -1.30 -1.77
N MET A 15 -10.74 -0.51 -1.08
CA MET A 15 -10.44 -0.01 0.27
C MET A 15 -10.25 -1.14 1.28
N GLN A 16 -11.04 -2.21 1.20
CA GLN A 16 -10.91 -3.36 2.09
C GLN A 16 -9.57 -4.09 1.89
N ARG A 17 -9.15 -4.28 0.63
CA ARG A 17 -7.85 -4.88 0.31
C ARG A 17 -6.71 -4.01 0.83
N GLN A 18 -6.77 -2.71 0.56
CA GLN A 18 -5.74 -1.78 1.04
C GLN A 18 -5.64 -1.77 2.58
N LYS A 19 -6.77 -1.82 3.29
CA LYS A 19 -6.80 -1.94 4.75
C LYS A 19 -6.16 -3.25 5.23
N HIS A 20 -6.47 -4.37 4.56
CA HIS A 20 -5.88 -5.67 4.90
C HIS A 20 -4.36 -5.65 4.76
N ASP A 21 -3.85 -5.07 3.68
CA ASP A 21 -2.41 -5.03 3.40
C ASP A 21 -1.67 -4.14 4.41
N TYR A 22 -2.24 -2.97 4.75
CA TYR A 22 -1.69 -2.14 5.84
C TYR A 22 -1.62 -2.88 7.18
N LEU A 23 -2.70 -3.59 7.56
CA LEU A 23 -2.70 -4.36 8.80
C LEU A 23 -1.65 -5.47 8.78
N ASN A 24 -1.46 -6.13 7.64
CA ASN A 24 -0.46 -7.16 7.47
C ASN A 24 0.97 -6.60 7.64
N HIS A 25 1.29 -5.48 7.00
CA HIS A 25 2.59 -4.83 7.16
C HIS A 25 2.86 -4.45 8.63
N LEU A 26 1.86 -3.89 9.32
CA LEU A 26 1.97 -3.56 10.74
C LEU A 26 2.18 -4.81 11.60
N GLN A 27 1.49 -5.91 11.30
CA GLN A 27 1.67 -7.17 12.01
C GLN A 27 3.08 -7.74 11.85
N VAL A 28 3.66 -7.68 10.64
CA VAL A 28 5.03 -8.14 10.40
C VAL A 28 6.04 -7.30 11.19
N ILE A 29 5.91 -5.96 11.14
CA ILE A 29 6.76 -5.05 11.91
C ILE A 29 6.63 -5.34 13.40
N TYR A 30 5.41 -5.43 13.92
CA TYR A 30 5.13 -5.72 15.32
C TYR A 30 5.74 -7.07 15.75
N SER A 31 5.59 -8.10 14.92
CA SER A 31 6.14 -9.44 15.20
C SER A 31 7.66 -9.43 15.26
N TYR A 32 8.34 -8.69 14.38
CA TYR A 32 9.79 -8.51 14.47
C TYR A 32 10.20 -7.82 15.77
N LEU A 33 9.47 -6.77 16.19
CA LEU A 33 9.75 -6.07 17.44
C LEU A 33 9.53 -6.97 18.67
N GLN A 34 8.46 -7.77 18.70
CA GLN A 34 8.21 -8.73 19.78
C GLN A 34 9.32 -9.77 19.93
N LEU A 35 9.95 -10.15 18.82
CA LEU A 35 11.08 -11.10 18.80
C LEU A 35 12.43 -10.44 19.10
N GLY A 36 12.46 -9.15 19.44
CA GLY A 36 13.69 -8.38 19.65
C GLY A 36 14.51 -8.14 18.38
N LYS A 37 13.92 -8.33 17.19
CA LYS A 37 14.59 -8.20 15.88
C LYS A 37 14.39 -6.79 15.30
N ALA A 38 14.80 -5.77 16.04
CA ALA A 38 14.60 -4.36 15.67
C ALA A 38 15.17 -4.01 14.28
N ASP A 39 16.35 -4.52 13.93
CA ASP A 39 16.95 -4.27 12.61
C ASP A 39 16.10 -4.83 11.46
N ARG A 40 15.46 -5.98 11.66
CA ARG A 40 14.56 -6.57 10.65
C ARG A 40 13.26 -5.81 10.56
N ALA A 41 12.71 -5.34 11.67
CA ALA A 41 11.54 -4.46 11.68
C ALA A 41 11.83 -3.17 10.88
N LEU A 42 13.00 -2.57 11.10
CA LEU A 42 13.42 -1.36 10.39
C LEU A 42 13.64 -1.62 8.89
N GLY A 43 14.28 -2.75 8.54
CA GLY A 43 14.48 -3.17 7.15
C GLY A 43 13.14 -3.34 6.42
N TYR A 44 12.23 -4.12 7.00
CA TYR A 44 10.91 -4.34 6.42
C TYR A 44 10.09 -3.05 6.30
N ALA A 45 10.13 -2.18 7.32
CA ALA A 45 9.46 -0.88 7.26
C ALA A 45 9.99 0.00 6.12
N LYS A 46 11.30 -0.01 5.86
CA LYS A 46 11.89 0.71 4.72
C LYS A 46 11.40 0.14 3.39
N GLU A 47 11.36 -1.18 3.24
CA GLU A 47 10.86 -1.84 2.02
C GLU A 47 9.41 -1.43 1.72
N VAL A 48 8.54 -1.48 2.73
CA VAL A 48 7.12 -1.07 2.59
C VAL A 48 6.99 0.42 2.25
N ILE A 49 7.83 1.28 2.83
CA ILE A 49 7.83 2.72 2.50
C ILE A 49 8.20 2.94 1.04
N GLU A 50 9.21 2.25 0.52
CA GLU A 50 9.60 2.37 -0.89
C GLU A 50 8.52 1.80 -1.83
N GLU A 51 7.91 0.66 -1.49
CA GLU A 51 6.79 0.09 -2.25
C GLU A 51 5.61 1.08 -2.36
N ILE A 52 5.23 1.74 -1.27
CA ILE A 52 4.14 2.74 -1.26
C ILE A 52 4.50 3.93 -2.15
N LYS A 53 5.75 4.41 -2.13
CA LYS A 53 6.19 5.51 -2.98
C LYS A 53 6.16 5.14 -4.47
N GLU A 54 6.56 3.92 -4.83
CA GLU A 54 6.51 3.45 -6.22
C GLU A 54 5.07 3.39 -6.75
N LEU A 55 4.11 2.99 -5.89
CA LEU A 55 2.69 3.01 -6.22
C LEU A 55 2.15 4.43 -6.43
N GLU A 56 2.60 5.41 -5.65
CA GLU A 56 2.23 6.83 -5.85
C GLU A 56 2.71 7.35 -7.22
N VAL A 57 3.93 6.98 -7.63
CA VAL A 57 4.48 7.37 -8.94
C VAL A 57 3.68 6.73 -10.08
N SER A 58 3.36 5.43 -9.99
CA SER A 58 2.58 4.73 -11.02
C SER A 58 1.16 5.30 -11.16
N THR A 59 0.51 5.60 -10.02
CA THR A 59 -0.84 6.21 -10.00
C THR A 59 -0.81 7.63 -10.58
N TYR A 60 0.22 8.42 -10.25
CA TYR A 60 0.39 9.77 -10.78
C TYR A 60 0.70 9.80 -12.29
N LEU A 61 1.49 8.85 -12.78
CA LEU A 61 1.82 8.72 -14.21
C LEU A 61 0.62 8.22 -15.03
N MET A 62 -0.14 7.23 -14.52
CA MET A 62 -1.40 6.82 -15.15
C MET A 62 -2.44 7.96 -15.15
N GLY A 63 -2.42 8.86 -14.17
CA GLY A 63 -3.26 10.04 -14.15
C GLY A 63 -2.95 11.07 -15.25
N ARG A 64 -1.69 11.12 -15.72
CA ARG A 64 -1.22 12.07 -16.74
C ARG A 64 -1.42 11.61 -18.19
N GLU A 65 -1.57 10.32 -18.45
CA GLU A 65 -1.92 9.83 -19.79
C GLU A 65 -3.40 10.08 -20.16
N VAL A 66 -4.19 10.64 -19.23
CA VAL A 66 -5.62 10.92 -19.39
C VAL A 66 -5.92 12.42 -19.58
N ASP A 67 -4.89 13.28 -19.54
CA ASP A 67 -5.02 14.74 -19.76
C ASP A 67 -4.60 15.16 -21.17
#